data_AF-A0A6N2CAU6-F1
#
_entry.id   AF-A0A6N2CAU6-F1
#
_cell.length_a   1.000
_cell.length_b   1.000
_cell.length_c   1.000
_cell.angle_alpha   90.00
_cell.angle_beta   90.00
_cell.angle_gamma   90.00
#
_symmetry.space_group_name_H-M   'P 1'
#
loop_
_entity.id
_entity.type
_entity.pdbx_description
1 polymer ?
#
loop_
_entity_poly.entity_id
_entity_poly.type
_entity_poly.pdbx_seq_one_letter_code
_entity_poly.pdbx_strand_id
1 'polypeptide(L)'
;NGLAETFNKTLCNLLKKVVSMSKRDWNERMEEALWAYRTTYRTPTQEIPYSLAFVVETVLPLECQIPSLRLAIQEGLTEEENARLCLDKLEALDEKRLEAQQNLKYYQARLSRTFNKKVRLRCFQVGVQVLAVRIFIITSHKSGEKFTSKWNGPYVVQETYPNGAYKLVDVDGL
;
A
#
# COMPACT_ATOMS: atom_id res chain seq x y z
N ASN A 1 -7.39 2.28 -5.31
CA ASN A 1 -6.25 3.23 -5.14
C ASN A 1 -5.02 2.39 -4.82
N GLY A 2 -4.00 2.36 -5.69
CA GLY A 2 -2.88 1.41 -5.59
C GLY A 2 -2.08 1.44 -4.28
N LEU A 3 -2.05 2.57 -3.58
CA LEU A 3 -1.42 2.68 -2.26
C LEU A 3 -2.15 1.86 -1.19
N ALA A 4 -3.48 1.99 -1.12
CA ALA A 4 -4.31 1.22 -0.18
C ALA A 4 -4.25 -0.28 -0.48
N GLU A 5 -4.24 -0.66 -1.76
CA GLU A 5 -4.08 -2.06 -2.18
C GLU A 5 -2.72 -2.64 -1.76
N THR A 6 -1.65 -1.87 -1.88
CA THR A 6 -0.30 -2.27 -1.45
C THR A 6 -0.20 -2.42 0.07
N PHE A 7 -0.80 -1.49 0.81
CA PHE A 7 -0.92 -1.59 2.26
C PHE A 7 -1.70 -2.83 2.66
N ASN A 8 -2.90 -3.04 2.12
CA ASN A 8 -3.74 -4.20 2.41
C ASN A 8 -3.02 -5.52 2.10
N LYS A 9 -2.30 -5.60 0.98
CA LYS A 9 -1.48 -6.77 0.64
C LYS A 9 -0.41 -7.04 1.69
N THR A 10 0.26 -6.00 2.18
CA THR A 10 1.30 -6.12 3.22
C THR A 10 0.71 -6.57 4.55
N LEU A 11 -0.42 -5.97 4.95
CA LEU A 11 -1.12 -6.32 6.18
C LEU A 11 -1.65 -7.75 6.15
N CYS A 12 -2.27 -8.18 5.04
CA CYS A 12 -2.69 -9.56 4.85
C CYS A 12 -1.51 -10.55 4.92
N ASN A 13 -0.34 -10.18 4.41
CA ASN A 13 0.85 -11.03 4.51
C ASN A 13 1.41 -11.14 5.93
N LEU A 14 1.30 -10.08 6.74
CA LEU A 14 1.65 -10.11 8.16
C LEU A 14 0.66 -10.98 8.93
N LEU A 15 -0.65 -10.76 8.73
CA LEU A 15 -1.71 -11.56 9.35
C LEU A 15 -1.55 -13.04 9.08
N LYS A 16 -1.25 -13.44 7.83
CA LYS A 16 -1.02 -14.85 7.46
C LYS A 16 0.10 -15.53 8.28
N LYS A 17 1.03 -14.76 8.86
CA LYS A 17 2.13 -15.30 9.67
C LYS A 17 1.78 -15.45 11.15
N VAL A 18 0.87 -14.63 11.66
CA VAL A 18 0.53 -14.57 13.10
C VAL A 18 -0.78 -15.29 13.43
N VAL A 19 -1.68 -15.40 12.45
CA VAL A 19 -2.98 -16.05 12.61
C VAL A 19 -2.82 -17.57 12.66
N SER A 20 -3.58 -18.23 13.53
CA SER A 20 -3.59 -19.68 13.67
C SER A 20 -4.00 -20.40 12.38
N MET A 21 -3.70 -21.69 12.28
CA MET A 21 -4.12 -22.54 11.16
C MET A 21 -5.64 -22.50 10.93
N SER A 22 -6.43 -22.27 11.98
CA SER A 22 -7.89 -22.19 11.92
C SER A 22 -8.42 -20.90 11.28
N LYS A 23 -7.59 -19.85 11.24
CA LYS A 23 -7.92 -18.49 10.74
C LYS A 23 -9.08 -17.79 11.44
N ARG A 24 -9.52 -18.29 12.59
CA ARG A 24 -10.65 -17.73 13.34
C ARG A 24 -10.25 -16.58 14.26
N ASP A 25 -8.97 -16.46 14.59
CA ASP A 25 -8.37 -15.49 15.50
C ASP A 25 -7.81 -14.24 14.79
N TRP A 26 -8.17 -14.01 13.51
CA TRP A 26 -7.59 -12.92 12.73
C TRP A 26 -7.89 -11.53 13.30
N ASN A 27 -9.06 -11.36 13.91
CA ASN A 27 -9.48 -10.10 14.56
C ASN A 27 -8.64 -9.82 15.80
N GLU A 28 -8.33 -10.85 16.59
CA GLU A 28 -7.49 -10.73 17.79
C GLU A 28 -6.03 -10.44 17.43
N ARG A 29 -5.52 -11.06 16.36
CA ARG A 29 -4.14 -10.85 15.85
C ARG A 29 -3.97 -9.58 15.00
N MET A 30 -5.05 -8.83 14.79
CA MET A 30 -5.04 -7.62 13.96
C MET A 30 -4.14 -6.53 14.54
N GLU A 31 -4.22 -6.31 15.86
CA GLU A 31 -3.42 -5.31 16.55
C GLU A 31 -1.92 -5.65 16.49
N GLU A 32 -1.57 -6.92 16.67
CA GLU A 32 -0.19 -7.40 16.55
C GLU A 32 0.37 -7.19 15.13
N ALA A 33 -0.42 -7.52 14.10
CA ALA A 33 -0.02 -7.32 12.72
C ALA A 33 0.14 -5.82 12.37
N LEU A 34 -0.73 -4.95 12.91
CA LEU A 34 -0.61 -3.51 12.76
C LEU A 34 0.60 -2.95 13.51
N TRP A 35 0.87 -3.45 14.72
CA TRP A 35 2.05 -3.06 15.50
C TRP A 35 3.32 -3.42 14.74
N ALA A 36 3.45 -4.68 14.32
CA ALA A 36 4.55 -5.11 13.46
C ALA A 36 4.63 -4.28 12.18
N TYR A 37 3.48 -3.88 11.61
CA TYR A 37 3.51 -3.01 10.44
C TYR A 37 4.20 -1.67 10.73
N ARG A 38 3.78 -1.03 11.84
CA ARG A 38 4.17 0.32 12.26
C ARG A 38 5.61 0.38 12.75
N THR A 39 6.12 -0.67 13.39
CA THR A 39 7.45 -0.69 14.03
C THR A 39 8.54 -1.33 13.18
N THR A 40 8.20 -1.93 12.04
CA THR A 40 9.18 -2.53 11.13
C THR A 40 9.59 -1.56 10.03
N TYR A 41 10.89 -1.50 9.77
CA TYR A 41 11.49 -0.74 8.68
C TYR A 41 10.88 -1.09 7.31
N ARG A 42 10.63 -0.06 6.50
CA ARG A 42 10.01 -0.21 5.17
C ARG A 42 10.99 0.19 4.07
N THR A 43 11.36 -0.78 3.23
CA THR A 43 12.21 -0.55 2.06
C THR A 43 11.73 0.58 1.13
N PRO A 44 10.41 0.78 0.88
CA PRO A 44 9.97 1.89 0.03
C PRO A 44 10.25 3.28 0.58
N THR A 45 10.06 3.49 1.88
CA THR A 45 10.29 4.79 2.54
C THR A 45 11.69 4.92 3.15
N GLN A 46 12.41 3.80 3.25
CA GLN A 46 13.67 3.67 3.98
C GLN A 46 13.57 4.10 5.46
N GLU A 47 12.39 3.95 6.06
CA GLU A 47 12.08 4.42 7.41
C GLU A 47 11.04 3.52 8.09
N ILE A 48 10.85 3.69 9.40
CA ILE A 48 9.82 3.02 10.19
C ILE A 48 8.51 3.85 10.13
N PRO A 49 7.34 3.28 9.80
CA PRO A 49 6.12 4.07 9.68
C PRO A 49 5.72 4.83 10.95
N TYR A 50 5.98 4.26 12.13
CA TYR A 50 5.71 4.92 13.40
C TYR A 50 6.59 6.17 13.60
N SER A 51 7.90 6.10 13.30
CA SER A 51 8.82 7.24 13.46
C SER A 51 8.48 8.42 12.55
N LEU A 52 7.78 8.17 11.44
CA LEU A 52 7.30 9.23 10.55
C LEU A 52 6.00 9.88 11.06
N ALA A 53 5.17 9.12 11.77
CA ALA A 53 3.90 9.59 12.33
C ALA A 53 4.10 10.31 13.66
N PHE A 54 4.98 9.78 14.50
CA PHE A 54 5.24 10.24 15.86
C PHE A 54 6.69 10.70 16.00
N VAL A 55 6.89 11.78 16.73
CA VAL A 55 8.21 12.38 17.02
C VAL A 55 9.13 11.42 17.78
N VAL A 56 8.52 10.51 18.56
CA VAL A 56 9.23 9.62 19.48
C VAL A 56 9.38 8.25 18.84
N GLU A 57 10.57 7.65 18.99
CA GLU A 57 10.80 6.26 18.58
C GLU A 57 9.91 5.30 19.37
N THR A 58 9.44 4.23 18.72
CA THR A 58 8.66 3.21 19.43
C THR A 58 9.49 2.51 20.48
N VAL A 59 9.03 2.51 21.72
CA VAL A 59 9.49 1.55 22.73
C VAL A 59 8.81 0.20 22.45
N LEU A 60 9.61 -0.83 22.21
CA LEU A 60 9.10 -2.18 21.99
C LEU A 60 8.76 -2.84 23.33
N PRO A 61 7.73 -3.69 23.40
CA PRO A 61 7.41 -4.42 24.63
C PRO A 61 8.60 -5.20 25.22
N LEU A 62 9.47 -5.73 24.35
CA LEU A 62 10.69 -6.43 24.76
C LEU A 62 11.68 -5.50 25.47
N GLU A 63 11.78 -4.24 25.07
CA GLU A 63 12.65 -3.25 25.72
C GLU A 63 12.14 -2.84 27.10
N CYS A 64 10.83 -2.94 27.34
CA CYS A 64 10.25 -2.76 28.67
C CYS A 64 10.50 -3.98 29.56
N GLN A 65 10.42 -5.20 29.00
CA GLN A 65 10.65 -6.44 29.75
C GLN A 65 12.13 -6.65 30.06
N ILE A 66 13.01 -6.27 29.14
CA ILE A 66 14.45 -6.29 29.28
C ILE A 66 14.90 -4.84 29.22
N PRO A 67 15.15 -4.17 30.37
CA PRO A 67 15.49 -2.76 30.42
C PRO A 67 16.56 -2.41 29.39
N SER A 68 16.13 -1.75 28.31
CA SER A 68 17.03 -1.39 27.23
C SER A 68 17.91 -0.21 27.65
N LEU A 69 19.11 -0.09 27.06
CA LEU A 69 19.99 1.06 27.29
C LEU A 69 19.26 2.39 27.04
N ARG A 70 18.37 2.44 26.05
CA ARG A 70 17.58 3.62 25.75
C ARG A 70 16.64 4.00 26.89
N LEU A 71 15.94 3.03 27.49
CA LEU A 71 15.08 3.30 28.65
C LEU A 71 15.90 3.72 29.87
N ALA A 72 17.03 3.06 30.12
CA ALA A 72 17.92 3.42 31.23
C ALA A 72 18.46 4.87 31.10
N ILE A 73 18.80 5.29 29.88
CA ILE A 73 19.18 6.69 29.62
C ILE A 73 17.99 7.61 29.85
N GLN A 74 16.81 7.25 29.34
CA GLN A 74 15.61 8.10 29.43
C GLN A 74 15.10 8.27 30.86
N GLU A 75 15.21 7.24 31.71
CA GLU A 75 14.91 7.30 33.14
C GLU A 75 15.89 8.19 33.92
N GLY A 76 17.11 8.35 33.42
CA GLY A 76 18.14 9.22 34.03
C GLY A 76 18.03 10.69 33.64
N LEU A 77 17.15 11.04 32.69
CA LEU A 77 16.96 12.42 32.24
C LEU A 77 16.01 13.19 33.15
N THR A 78 16.30 14.46 33.38
CA THR A 78 15.33 15.39 33.92
C THR A 78 14.23 15.69 32.89
N GLU A 79 13.06 16.13 33.36
CA GLU A 79 11.93 16.50 32.49
C GLU A 79 12.34 17.55 31.45
N GLU A 80 13.18 18.52 31.83
CA GLU A 80 13.68 19.58 30.97
C GLU A 80 14.64 19.08 29.88
N GLU A 81 15.48 18.08 30.19
CA GLU A 81 16.34 17.44 29.20
C GLU A 81 15.54 16.58 28.23
N ASN A 82 14.56 15.82 28.73
CA ASN A 82 13.68 15.02 27.91
C ASN A 82 12.82 15.89 26.96
N ALA A 83 12.33 17.04 27.45
CA ALA A 83 11.59 18.01 26.64
C ALA A 83 12.46 18.60 25.52
N ARG A 84 13.70 18.98 25.82
CA ARG A 84 14.67 19.46 24.80
C ARG A 84 14.94 18.41 23.72
N LEU A 85 15.23 17.18 24.11
CA LEU A 85 15.43 16.08 23.16
C LEU A 85 14.18 15.81 22.29
N CYS A 86 12.99 15.95 22.85
CA CYS A 86 11.75 15.82 22.08
C CYS A 86 11.59 16.96 21.05
N LEU A 87 11.97 18.20 21.41
CA LEU A 87 11.95 19.33 20.49
C LEU A 87 12.94 19.14 19.34
N ASP A 88 14.18 18.77 19.63
CA ASP A 88 15.20 18.51 18.60
C ASP A 88 14.73 17.43 17.60
N LYS A 89 14.11 16.36 18.11
CA LYS A 89 13.53 15.29 17.27
C LYS A 89 12.36 15.78 16.44
N LEU A 90 11.53 16.68 16.98
CA LEU A 90 10.38 17.26 16.28
C LEU A 90 10.86 18.15 15.13
N GLU A 91 11.89 18.97 15.35
CA GLU A 91 12.48 19.82 14.31
C GLU A 91 13.05 18.98 13.15
N ALA A 92 13.72 17.87 13.46
CA ALA A 92 14.24 16.94 12.45
C ALA A 92 13.16 16.09 11.75
N LEU A 93 11.93 16.04 12.29
CA LEU A 93 10.89 15.12 11.81
C LEU A 93 10.42 15.47 10.40
N ASP A 94 10.30 16.75 10.09
CA ASP A 94 9.81 17.19 8.78
C ASP A 94 10.84 16.91 7.68
N GLU A 95 12.14 17.00 7.99
CA GLU A 95 13.21 16.59 7.08
C GLU A 95 13.14 15.08 6.79
N LYS A 96 13.00 14.26 7.84
CA LYS A 96 12.82 12.80 7.67
C LYS A 96 11.58 12.44 6.85
N ARG A 97 10.46 13.14 7.07
CA ARG A 97 9.24 12.94 6.27
C ARG A 97 9.46 13.29 4.81
N LEU A 98 10.18 14.38 4.52
CA LEU A 98 10.50 14.78 3.17
C LEU A 98 11.40 13.73 2.49
N GLU A 99 12.43 13.26 3.16
CA GLU A 99 13.32 12.21 2.66
C GLU A 99 12.55 10.91 2.38
N ALA A 100 11.72 10.46 3.32
CA ALA A 100 10.89 9.27 3.16
C ALA A 100 9.93 9.38 1.97
N GLN A 101 9.35 10.57 1.72
CA GLN A 101 8.53 10.82 0.54
C GLN A 101 9.33 10.76 -0.76
N GLN A 102 10.55 11.31 -0.78
CA GLN A 102 11.43 11.23 -1.94
C GLN A 102 11.83 9.77 -2.23
N ASN A 103 12.23 9.03 -1.22
CA ASN A 103 12.55 7.60 -1.31
C ASN A 103 11.38 6.80 -1.88
N LEU A 104 10.16 7.06 -1.40
CA LEU A 104 8.96 6.41 -1.90
C LEU A 104 8.73 6.72 -3.40
N LYS A 105 8.91 7.96 -3.83
CA LYS A 105 8.79 8.36 -5.24
C LYS A 105 9.83 7.64 -6.11
N TYR A 106 11.09 7.60 -5.69
CA TYR A 106 12.14 6.87 -6.41
C TYR A 106 11.84 5.38 -6.51
N TYR A 107 11.37 4.78 -5.41
CA TYR A 107 10.99 3.37 -5.37
C TYR A 107 9.84 3.08 -6.35
N GLN A 108 8.78 3.90 -6.34
CA GLN A 108 7.65 3.77 -7.27
C GLN A 108 8.10 3.94 -8.72
N ALA A 109 8.92 4.95 -9.04
CA ALA A 109 9.43 5.15 -10.38
C ALA A 109 10.25 3.94 -10.88
N ARG A 110 11.05 3.34 -10.02
CA ARG A 110 11.81 2.12 -10.34
C ARG A 110 10.90 0.93 -10.64
N LEU A 111 9.84 0.74 -9.84
CA LEU A 111 8.83 -0.30 -10.09
C LEU A 111 8.09 -0.06 -11.41
N SER A 112 7.62 1.17 -11.65
CA SER A 112 6.93 1.54 -12.89
C SER A 112 7.79 1.32 -14.12
N ARG A 113 9.08 1.71 -14.07
CA ARG A 113 10.03 1.44 -15.17
C ARG A 113 10.17 -0.06 -15.44
N THR A 114 10.29 -0.86 -14.39
CA THR A 114 10.47 -2.32 -14.51
C THR A 114 9.21 -2.99 -15.08
N PHE A 115 8.03 -2.54 -14.66
CA PHE A 115 6.75 -2.99 -15.18
C PHE A 115 6.58 -2.58 -16.64
N ASN A 116 6.76 -1.31 -16.96
CA ASN A 116 6.60 -0.76 -18.31
C ASN A 116 7.55 -1.40 -19.34
N LYS A 117 8.76 -1.82 -18.94
CA LYS A 117 9.67 -2.60 -19.80
C LYS A 117 9.06 -3.93 -20.29
N LYS A 118 8.16 -4.53 -19.52
CA LYS A 118 7.52 -5.82 -19.84
C LYS A 118 6.16 -5.65 -20.54
N VAL A 119 5.56 -4.47 -20.46
CA VAL A 119 4.24 -4.20 -21.04
C VAL A 119 4.39 -3.90 -22.53
N ARG A 120 3.64 -4.63 -23.36
CA ARG A 120 3.41 -4.24 -24.75
C ARG A 120 2.25 -3.25 -24.78
N LEU A 121 2.57 -1.97 -25.00
CA LEU A 121 1.55 -0.94 -25.15
C LEU A 121 0.72 -1.22 -26.40
N ARG A 122 -0.60 -1.26 -26.25
CA ARG A 122 -1.54 -1.23 -27.36
C ARG A 122 -2.30 0.08 -27.26
N CYS A 123 -2.25 0.86 -28.33
CA CYS A 123 -3.04 2.08 -28.46
C CYS A 123 -4.14 1.83 -29.48
N PHE A 124 -5.39 2.05 -29.08
CA PHE A 124 -6.52 2.00 -29.98
C PHE A 124 -6.85 3.40 -30.50
N GLN A 125 -7.16 3.50 -31.79
CA GLN A 125 -7.62 4.74 -32.41
C GLN A 125 -9.15 4.83 -32.32
N VAL A 126 -9.68 6.05 -32.42
CA VAL A 126 -11.13 6.27 -32.54
C VAL A 126 -11.66 5.52 -33.76
N GLY A 127 -12.81 4.85 -33.62
CA GLY A 127 -13.44 4.03 -34.64
C GLY A 127 -13.00 2.57 -34.68
N VAL A 128 -11.98 2.17 -33.90
CA VAL A 128 -11.55 0.76 -33.84
C VAL A 128 -12.52 -0.05 -32.96
N GLN A 129 -12.87 -1.25 -33.44
CA GLN A 129 -13.62 -2.22 -32.64
C GLN A 129 -12.73 -2.94 -31.64
N VAL A 130 -13.18 -3.00 -30.39
CA VAL A 130 -12.45 -3.64 -29.29
C VAL A 130 -13.39 -4.51 -28.47
N LEU A 131 -12.80 -5.52 -27.83
CA LEU A 131 -13.48 -6.35 -26.86
C LEU A 131 -13.08 -5.91 -25.45
N ALA A 132 -14.07 -5.77 -24.57
CA ALA A 132 -13.84 -5.43 -23.16
C ALA A 132 -13.82 -6.71 -22.33
N VAL A 133 -12.87 -6.82 -21.38
CA VAL A 133 -12.87 -7.95 -20.44
C VAL A 133 -14.13 -7.87 -19.59
N ARG A 134 -14.85 -8.99 -19.46
CA ARG A 134 -16.03 -9.10 -18.60
C ARG A 134 -15.60 -9.07 -17.13
N ILE A 135 -15.89 -7.97 -16.43
CA ILE A 135 -15.56 -7.80 -15.01
C ILE A 135 -16.78 -8.21 -14.16
N PHE A 136 -16.69 -9.32 -13.44
CA PHE A 136 -17.73 -9.76 -12.49
C PHE A 136 -17.56 -9.03 -11.16
N ILE A 137 -18.18 -7.87 -11.00
CA ILE A 137 -18.05 -7.07 -9.76
C ILE A 137 -18.99 -7.59 -8.64
N ILE A 138 -19.99 -8.43 -8.96
CA ILE A 138 -20.94 -8.96 -7.98
C ILE A 138 -21.17 -10.46 -8.18
N THR A 139 -20.77 -11.25 -7.18
CA THR A 139 -20.93 -12.71 -7.06
C THR A 139 -22.36 -13.18 -6.74
N SER A 140 -23.39 -12.33 -6.90
CA SER A 140 -24.79 -12.72 -6.62
C SER A 140 -25.43 -13.50 -7.76
N HIS A 141 -24.86 -13.46 -8.96
CA HIS A 141 -25.30 -14.28 -10.08
C HIS A 141 -24.31 -15.42 -10.31
N LYS A 142 -24.48 -16.51 -9.55
CA LYS A 142 -24.03 -17.85 -9.97
C LYS A 142 -24.85 -18.33 -11.18
N SER A 143 -24.90 -17.53 -12.24
CA SER A 143 -25.50 -17.88 -13.53
C SER A 143 -24.57 -17.47 -14.66
N GLY A 144 -23.26 -17.59 -14.43
CA GLY A 144 -22.30 -17.74 -15.52
C GLY A 144 -22.24 -19.22 -15.85
N GLU A 145 -22.99 -19.65 -16.85
CA GLU A 145 -22.87 -20.98 -17.42
C GLU A 145 -21.38 -21.28 -17.70
N LYS A 146 -20.97 -22.50 -17.36
CA LYS A 146 -19.69 -23.03 -17.80
C LYS A 146 -19.57 -22.74 -19.31
N PHE A 147 -18.42 -22.22 -19.76
CA PHE A 147 -18.15 -21.85 -21.17
C PHE A 147 -18.62 -20.47 -21.69
N THR A 148 -19.09 -19.53 -20.85
CA THR A 148 -19.34 -18.16 -21.34
C THR A 148 -18.05 -17.42 -21.72
N SER A 149 -18.10 -16.59 -22.78
CA SER A 149 -16.99 -15.72 -23.19
C SER A 149 -16.51 -14.84 -22.03
N LYS A 150 -15.18 -14.68 -21.92
CA LYS A 150 -14.53 -13.74 -20.99
C LYS A 150 -14.59 -12.29 -21.47
N TRP A 151 -15.14 -12.06 -22.65
CA TRP A 151 -15.12 -10.78 -23.35
C TRP A 151 -16.55 -10.34 -23.67
N ASN A 152 -16.84 -9.05 -23.47
CA ASN A 152 -18.04 -8.37 -23.91
C ASN A 152 -17.74 -7.55 -25.17
N GLY A 153 -18.79 -7.24 -25.95
CA GLY A 153 -18.71 -6.46 -27.18
C GLY A 153 -19.11 -7.27 -28.42
N PRO A 154 -18.78 -6.79 -29.63
CA PRO A 154 -17.82 -5.72 -29.94
C PRO A 154 -18.27 -4.32 -29.48
N TYR A 155 -17.31 -3.45 -29.14
CA TYR A 155 -17.53 -2.02 -28.88
C TYR A 155 -16.68 -1.18 -29.82
N VAL A 156 -17.08 0.06 -30.10
CA VAL A 156 -16.29 1.02 -30.87
C VAL A 156 -15.66 2.05 -29.93
N VAL A 157 -14.37 2.35 -30.15
CA VAL A 157 -13.69 3.44 -29.42
C VAL A 157 -14.20 4.79 -29.91
N GLN A 158 -14.87 5.55 -29.05
CA GLN A 158 -15.39 6.88 -29.35
C GLN A 158 -14.37 7.98 -29.02
N GLU A 159 -13.70 7.87 -27.88
CA GLU A 159 -12.73 8.87 -27.39
C GLU A 159 -11.52 8.17 -26.78
N THR A 160 -10.35 8.80 -26.92
CA THR A 160 -9.10 8.36 -26.31
C THR A 160 -8.62 9.41 -25.29
N TYR A 161 -8.16 8.95 -24.12
CA TYR A 161 -7.66 9.83 -23.06
C TYR A 161 -6.14 9.70 -22.89
N PRO A 162 -5.44 10.78 -22.48
CA PRO A 162 -3.98 10.78 -22.34
C PRO A 162 -3.43 9.76 -21.32
N ASN A 163 -4.26 9.32 -20.37
CA ASN A 163 -3.92 8.33 -19.35
C ASN A 163 -4.06 6.88 -19.83
N GLY A 164 -4.39 6.65 -21.11
CA GLY A 164 -4.62 5.33 -21.69
C GLY A 164 -6.02 4.76 -21.44
N ALA A 165 -6.96 5.58 -20.95
CA ALA A 165 -8.37 5.21 -20.89
C ALA A 165 -9.07 5.44 -22.25
N TYR A 166 -10.14 4.69 -22.48
CA TYR A 166 -10.95 4.76 -23.70
C TYR A 166 -12.42 4.86 -23.33
N LYS A 167 -13.16 5.72 -24.03
CA LYS A 167 -14.62 5.72 -24.01
C LYS A 167 -15.11 4.77 -25.10
N LEU A 168 -15.89 3.77 -24.70
CA LEU A 168 -16.42 2.75 -25.59
C LEU A 168 -17.93 2.96 -25.75
N VAL A 169 -18.43 2.76 -26.96
CA VAL A 169 -19.86 2.76 -27.29
C VAL A 169 -20.22 1.43 -27.94
N ASP A 170 -21.46 0.97 -27.77
CA ASP A 170 -21.92 -0.21 -28.51
C ASP A 170 -21.92 0.08 -30.02
N VAL A 171 -21.82 -0.96 -30.85
CA VAL A 171 -21.87 -0.82 -32.32
C VAL A 171 -23.19 -0.19 -32.76
N ASP A 172 -24.25 -0.40 -31.97
CA ASP A 172 -25.59 0.15 -32.20
C ASP A 172 -25.78 1.58 -31.64
N GLY A 173 -24.77 2.17 -31.01
CA GLY A 173 -24.77 3.58 -30.57
C GLY A 173 -25.51 3.89 -29.27
N LEU A 174 -25.85 2.88 -28.48
CA LEU A 174 -26.41 3.00 -27.12
C LEU A 174 -25.32 2.93 -26.02
#